data_AF-A0A9D0YQR3-F1
#
_entry.id   AF-A0A9D0YQR3-F1
#
_cell.length_a   1.000
_cell.length_b   1.000
_cell.length_c   1.000
_cell.angle_alpha   90.00
_cell.angle_beta   90.00
_cell.angle_gamma   90.00
#
_symmetry.space_group_name_H-M   'P 1'
#
loop_
_entity.id
_entity.type
_entity.pdbx_description
1 polymer ?
#
loop_
_entity_poly.entity_id
_entity_poly.type
_entity_poly.pdbx_seq_one_letter_code
_entity_poly.pdbx_strand_id
1 'polypeptide(L)'
;MLDSAHVSGGWLALAAVGIAVLAYFLGCFNGAVVVSRYILRDDVRNHGSGNAGLTNFYRTFGGPLTLVVILSDAVKAVVAVLFAMWIAGSISPELITLSKYWAGLFCLLGHMFPVTFQFRGGKGILSGGTIALMMDWRVALVVWGGFLILAIATRYVSLGSCWAGLSFPFVTWFVYQDELITVLAVIIGGLILWKHRGNMVRIAKGTESKFALHKKKEAEAEPEAPVPSEEIEEPVEEQAEPETSGEKEPAEEENADQEETPTQEEASEEVSEDQEEKKLQEGEA
;
A
#
# COMPACT_ATOMS: atom_id res chain seq x y z
N MET A 1 28.14 -7.34 25.76
CA MET A 1 26.85 -7.93 25.33
C MET A 1 27.04 -9.21 24.51
N LEU A 2 27.97 -9.28 23.54
CA LEU A 2 28.22 -10.53 22.79
C LEU A 2 29.24 -11.47 23.45
N ASP A 3 30.23 -10.94 24.19
CA ASP A 3 31.25 -11.77 24.87
C ASP A 3 30.77 -12.43 26.16
N SER A 4 29.64 -11.98 26.72
CA SER A 4 29.10 -12.41 28.02
C SER A 4 28.24 -13.68 27.97
N ALA A 5 27.93 -14.21 26.78
CA ALA A 5 26.89 -15.23 26.63
C ALA A 5 27.35 -16.69 26.83
N HIS A 6 28.66 -17.00 26.95
CA HIS A 6 29.18 -18.39 27.02
C HIS A 6 28.64 -19.36 25.94
N VAL A 7 28.12 -18.82 24.84
CA VAL A 7 27.49 -19.56 23.74
C VAL A 7 28.41 -19.42 22.53
N SER A 8 28.69 -20.52 21.82
CA SER A 8 29.52 -20.48 20.62
C SER A 8 28.93 -19.49 19.62
N GLY A 9 29.77 -18.66 18.98
CA GLY A 9 29.31 -17.66 18.01
C GLY A 9 28.43 -18.23 16.88
N GLY A 10 28.60 -19.51 16.52
CA GLY A 10 27.75 -20.20 15.54
C GLY A 10 26.27 -20.29 15.95
N TRP A 11 25.98 -20.58 17.22
CA TRP A 11 24.60 -20.62 17.72
C TRP A 11 23.94 -19.25 17.78
N LEU A 12 24.72 -18.21 18.12
CA LEU A 12 24.25 -16.82 18.09
C LEU A 12 23.92 -16.38 16.67
N ALA A 13 24.78 -16.70 15.70
CA ALA A 13 24.55 -16.42 14.30
C ALA A 13 23.30 -17.14 13.77
N LEU A 14 23.13 -18.42 14.09
CA LEU A 14 21.96 -19.19 13.69
C LEU A 14 20.67 -18.62 14.29
N ALA A 15 20.68 -18.23 15.56
CA ALA A 15 19.54 -17.60 16.21
C ALA A 15 19.22 -16.24 15.57
N ALA A 16 20.23 -15.40 15.30
CA ALA A 16 20.03 -14.11 14.66
C ALA A 16 19.44 -14.24 13.24
N VAL A 17 19.91 -15.21 12.45
CA VAL A 17 19.37 -15.52 11.11
C VAL A 17 17.94 -16.05 11.22
N GLY A 18 17.69 -16.98 12.13
CA GLY A 18 16.34 -17.53 12.36
C GLY A 18 15.33 -16.45 12.75
N ILE A 19 15.71 -15.54 13.65
CA ILE A 19 14.88 -14.39 14.04
C ILE A 19 14.64 -13.47 12.84
N ALA A 20 15.67 -13.13 12.07
CA ALA A 20 15.55 -12.25 10.91
C ALA A 20 14.57 -12.82 9.87
N VAL A 21 14.73 -14.10 9.52
CA VAL A 21 13.88 -14.79 8.55
C VAL A 21 12.44 -14.84 9.04
N LEU A 22 12.20 -15.29 10.27
CA LEU A 22 10.85 -15.39 10.83
C LEU A 22 10.17 -14.01 10.90
N ALA A 23 10.86 -13.00 11.42
CA ALA A 23 10.34 -11.65 11.53
C ALA A 23 10.02 -11.05 10.14
N TYR A 24 10.89 -11.27 9.14
CA TYR A 24 10.66 -10.82 7.78
C TYR A 24 9.40 -11.44 7.16
N PHE A 25 9.23 -12.76 7.26
CA PHE A 25 8.05 -13.44 6.73
C PHE A 25 6.76 -13.05 7.45
N LEU A 26 6.80 -12.86 8.77
CA LEU A 26 5.67 -12.29 9.51
C LEU A 26 5.36 -10.86 9.02
N GLY A 27 6.40 -10.05 8.78
CA GLY A 27 6.27 -8.71 8.21
C GLY A 27 5.63 -8.70 6.82
N CYS A 28 5.95 -9.69 5.98
CA CYS A 28 5.43 -9.82 4.61
C CYS A 28 3.91 -9.93 4.55
N PHE A 29 3.26 -10.39 5.63
CA PHE A 29 1.81 -10.41 5.73
C PHE A 29 1.25 -8.99 5.85
N ASN A 30 0.93 -8.34 4.74
CA ASN A 30 0.36 -6.99 4.73
C ASN A 30 -1.17 -7.05 4.82
N GLY A 31 -1.72 -6.65 5.98
CA GLY A 31 -3.16 -6.71 6.22
C GLY A 31 -3.98 -5.90 5.20
N ALA A 32 -3.49 -4.74 4.77
CA ALA A 32 -4.18 -3.90 3.79
C ALA A 32 -4.28 -4.59 2.42
N VAL A 33 -3.21 -5.23 1.96
CA VAL A 33 -3.22 -5.99 0.69
C VAL A 33 -4.09 -7.22 0.81
N VAL A 34 -3.99 -7.96 1.92
CA VAL A 34 -4.73 -9.21 2.10
C VAL A 34 -6.23 -8.94 2.16
N VAL A 35 -6.66 -7.98 2.99
CA VAL A 35 -8.08 -7.64 3.12
C VAL A 35 -8.63 -7.07 1.80
N SER A 36 -7.92 -6.14 1.16
CA SER A 36 -8.41 -5.53 -0.08
C SER A 36 -8.49 -6.55 -1.23
N ARG A 37 -7.41 -7.30 -1.48
CA ARG A 37 -7.34 -8.22 -2.61
C ARG A 37 -8.19 -9.48 -2.45
N TYR A 38 -8.24 -10.09 -1.27
CA TYR A 38 -8.90 -11.39 -1.09
C TYR A 38 -10.31 -11.29 -0.52
N ILE A 39 -10.58 -10.29 0.33
CA ILE A 39 -11.91 -10.12 0.94
C ILE A 39 -12.76 -9.18 0.09
N LEU A 40 -12.22 -8.01 -0.26
CA LEU A 40 -12.94 -7.01 -1.06
C LEU A 40 -12.82 -7.23 -2.57
N ARG A 41 -11.93 -8.14 -3.00
CA ARG A 41 -11.63 -8.44 -4.41
C ARG A 41 -11.21 -7.21 -5.24
N ASP A 42 -10.66 -6.21 -4.57
CA ASP A 42 -10.22 -4.96 -5.18
C ASP A 42 -8.93 -4.50 -4.48
N ASP A 43 -7.82 -4.43 -5.22
CA ASP A 43 -6.50 -4.17 -4.62
C ASP A 43 -6.34 -2.70 -4.25
N VAL A 44 -6.09 -2.42 -2.97
CA VAL A 44 -5.88 -1.06 -2.44
C VAL A 44 -4.79 -0.27 -3.16
N ARG A 45 -3.84 -0.95 -3.81
CA ARG A 45 -2.73 -0.32 -4.55
C ARG A 45 -3.17 0.31 -5.87
N ASN A 46 -4.36 -0.02 -6.36
CA ASN A 46 -4.93 0.60 -7.57
C ASN A 46 -5.70 1.91 -7.26
N HIS A 47 -5.78 2.29 -5.98
CA HIS A 47 -6.59 3.41 -5.53
C HIS A 47 -5.80 4.48 -4.78
N GLY A 48 -6.30 5.70 -4.80
CA GLY A 48 -5.81 6.81 -3.97
C GLY A 48 -4.31 7.08 -4.17
N SER A 49 -3.53 6.91 -3.10
CA SER A 49 -2.07 7.12 -3.13
C SER A 49 -1.26 5.96 -3.72
N GLY A 50 -1.92 4.86 -4.09
CA GLY A 50 -1.29 3.63 -4.59
C GLY A 50 -0.46 2.83 -3.56
N ASN A 51 -0.42 3.27 -2.30
CA ASN A 51 0.33 2.58 -1.26
C ASN A 51 -0.51 1.49 -0.56
N ALA A 52 0.10 0.34 -0.29
CA ALA A 52 -0.46 -0.75 0.50
C ALA A 52 -0.46 -0.48 2.01
N GLY A 53 -0.82 0.73 2.43
CA GLY A 53 -0.79 1.17 3.82
C GLY A 53 -2.19 1.45 4.38
N LEU A 54 -2.31 1.40 5.70
CA LEU A 54 -3.54 1.68 6.44
C LEU A 54 -4.24 2.97 6.03
N THR A 55 -3.50 4.07 5.89
CA THR A 55 -4.09 5.38 5.54
C THR A 55 -4.74 5.37 4.15
N ASN A 56 -4.19 4.61 3.20
CA ASN A 56 -4.79 4.46 1.88
C ASN A 56 -6.05 3.60 1.98
N PHE A 57 -5.94 2.45 2.65
CA PHE A 57 -7.06 1.54 2.87
C PHE A 57 -8.26 2.22 3.53
N TYR A 58 -8.03 3.01 4.59
CA TYR A 58 -9.09 3.75 5.26
C TYR A 58 -9.78 4.78 4.36
N ARG A 59 -9.04 5.44 3.47
CA ARG A 59 -9.60 6.41 2.53
C ARG A 59 -10.38 5.76 1.39
N THR A 60 -9.94 4.60 0.92
CA THR A 60 -10.56 3.88 -0.20
C THR A 60 -11.79 3.09 0.25
N PHE A 61 -11.64 2.21 1.25
CA PHE A 61 -12.69 1.27 1.65
C PHE A 61 -13.37 1.66 2.97
N GLY A 62 -12.61 2.27 3.89
CA GLY A 62 -13.14 2.67 5.20
C GLY A 62 -13.74 1.52 6.01
N GLY A 63 -14.65 1.86 6.92
CA GLY A 63 -15.48 0.88 7.63
C GLY A 63 -14.76 -0.04 8.64
N PRO A 64 -15.46 -1.07 9.15
CA PRO A 64 -14.95 -1.97 10.19
C PRO A 64 -13.75 -2.81 9.74
N LEU A 65 -13.57 -3.03 8.43
CA LEU A 65 -12.41 -3.75 7.88
C LEU A 65 -11.08 -3.02 8.12
N THR A 66 -11.12 -1.69 8.32
CA THR A 66 -9.93 -0.93 8.73
C THR A 66 -9.38 -1.46 10.06
N LEU A 67 -10.24 -1.88 10.99
CA LEU A 67 -9.81 -2.45 12.26
C LEU A 67 -9.09 -3.79 12.04
N VAL A 68 -9.55 -4.62 11.10
CA VAL A 68 -8.90 -5.89 10.76
C VAL A 68 -7.48 -5.64 10.22
N VAL A 69 -7.30 -4.62 9.37
CA VAL A 69 -5.98 -4.22 8.88
C VAL A 69 -5.09 -3.74 10.03
N ILE A 70 -5.62 -2.93 10.94
CA ILE A 70 -4.87 -2.44 12.12
C ILE A 70 -4.41 -3.61 12.99
N LEU A 71 -5.34 -4.50 13.34
CA LEU A 71 -5.05 -5.66 14.17
C LEU A 71 -4.05 -6.58 13.50
N SER A 72 -4.21 -6.86 12.20
CA SER A 72 -3.27 -7.69 11.44
C SER A 72 -1.84 -7.12 11.47
N ASP A 73 -1.68 -5.82 11.17
CA ASP A 73 -0.36 -5.18 11.12
C ASP A 73 0.30 -5.00 12.50
N ALA A 74 -0.50 -4.88 13.56
CA ALA A 74 -0.03 -4.83 14.94
C ALA A 74 0.31 -6.22 15.47
N VAL A 75 -0.58 -7.21 15.32
CA VAL A 75 -0.39 -8.58 15.82
C VAL A 75 0.86 -9.20 15.21
N LYS A 76 1.06 -9.09 13.89
CA LYS A 76 2.27 -9.65 13.25
C LYS A 76 3.57 -9.07 13.84
N ALA A 77 3.56 -7.77 14.17
CA ALA A 77 4.70 -7.08 14.74
C ALA A 77 4.95 -7.49 16.20
N VAL A 78 3.89 -7.58 17.02
CA VAL A 78 3.98 -8.10 18.39
C VAL A 78 4.51 -9.53 18.39
N VAL A 79 3.93 -10.39 17.55
CA VAL A 79 4.33 -11.81 17.44
C VAL A 79 5.78 -11.93 17.02
N ALA A 80 6.24 -11.17 16.01
CA ALA A 80 7.63 -11.18 15.57
C ALA A 80 8.61 -10.81 16.71
N VAL A 81 8.29 -9.76 17.47
CA VAL A 81 9.15 -9.32 18.59
C VAL A 81 9.10 -10.31 19.75
N LEU A 82 7.93 -10.84 20.10
CA LEU A 82 7.81 -11.82 21.19
C LEU A 82 8.57 -13.12 20.89
N PHE A 83 8.50 -13.64 19.66
CA PHE A 83 9.31 -14.80 19.27
C PHE A 83 10.81 -14.52 19.36
N ALA A 84 11.25 -13.33 18.93
CA ALA A 84 12.64 -12.93 19.04
C ALA A 84 13.11 -12.81 20.50
N MET A 85 12.27 -12.28 21.39
CA MET A 85 12.54 -12.23 22.82
C MET A 85 12.62 -13.62 23.44
N TRP A 86 11.74 -14.54 23.03
CA TRP A 86 11.72 -15.91 23.53
C TRP A 86 12.98 -16.68 23.10
N ILE A 87 13.36 -16.61 21.82
CA ILE A 87 14.58 -17.24 21.31
C ILE A 87 15.81 -16.62 22.00
N ALA A 88 15.97 -15.30 21.97
CA ALA A 88 17.14 -14.65 22.54
C ALA A 88 17.23 -14.81 24.06
N GLY A 89 16.11 -14.70 24.77
CA GLY A 89 16.05 -14.85 26.23
C GLY A 89 16.36 -16.26 26.72
N SER A 90 16.13 -17.30 25.89
CA SER A 90 16.56 -18.67 26.21
C SER A 90 18.07 -18.87 26.07
N ILE A 91 18.76 -18.00 25.33
CA ILE A 91 20.22 -17.99 25.19
C ILE A 91 20.85 -17.10 26.27
N SER A 92 20.44 -15.83 26.35
CA SER A 92 20.92 -14.89 27.36
C SER A 92 19.93 -13.73 27.52
N PRO A 93 19.60 -13.30 28.76
CA PRO A 93 18.77 -12.13 29.01
C PRO A 93 19.32 -10.83 28.40
N GLU A 94 20.64 -10.70 28.24
CA GLU A 94 21.28 -9.51 27.67
C GLU A 94 20.93 -9.31 26.19
N LEU A 95 20.61 -10.39 25.47
CA LEU A 95 20.29 -10.35 24.05
C LEU A 95 18.85 -9.92 23.76
N ILE A 96 18.00 -9.83 24.79
CA ILE A 96 16.57 -9.52 24.62
C ILE A 96 16.40 -8.16 23.95
N THR A 97 17.09 -7.11 24.42
CA THR A 97 16.94 -5.77 23.83
C THR A 97 17.42 -5.75 22.39
N LEU A 98 18.58 -6.35 22.11
CA LEU A 98 19.12 -6.46 20.76
C LEU A 98 18.17 -7.21 19.82
N SER A 99 17.58 -8.32 20.29
CA SER A 99 16.66 -9.13 19.49
C SER A 99 15.36 -8.41 19.14
N LYS A 100 14.86 -7.53 20.03
CA LYS A 100 13.71 -6.67 19.72
C LYS A 100 14.00 -5.73 18.54
N TYR A 101 15.16 -5.08 18.53
CA TYR A 101 15.57 -4.20 17.43
C TYR A 101 15.84 -4.97 16.14
N TRP A 102 16.49 -6.12 16.26
CA TRP A 102 16.76 -7.00 15.13
C TRP A 102 15.46 -7.50 14.48
N ALA A 103 14.54 -8.05 15.26
CA ALA A 103 13.25 -8.50 14.76
C ALA A 103 12.39 -7.34 14.26
N GLY A 104 12.41 -6.20 14.94
CA GLY A 104 11.74 -4.98 14.51
C GLY A 104 12.19 -4.53 13.12
N LEU A 105 13.50 -4.51 12.86
CA LEU A 105 14.08 -4.19 11.56
C LEU A 105 13.57 -5.12 10.46
N PHE A 106 13.68 -6.44 10.65
CA PHE A 106 13.28 -7.41 9.62
C PHE A 106 11.76 -7.50 9.43
N CYS A 107 10.98 -7.38 10.50
CA CYS A 107 9.51 -7.27 10.40
C CYS A 107 9.10 -6.01 9.62
N LEU A 108 9.79 -4.88 9.84
CA LEU A 108 9.52 -3.65 9.12
C LEU A 108 9.93 -3.77 7.64
N LEU A 109 11.08 -4.39 7.36
CA LEU A 109 11.52 -4.70 5.99
C LEU A 109 10.51 -5.59 5.27
N GLY A 110 9.99 -6.63 5.91
CA GLY A 110 8.95 -7.49 5.35
C GLY A 110 7.66 -6.73 5.04
N HIS A 111 7.23 -5.83 5.92
CA HIS A 111 6.06 -4.98 5.69
C HIS A 111 6.27 -4.01 4.51
N MET A 112 7.47 -3.45 4.40
CA MET A 112 7.85 -2.45 3.40
C MET A 112 8.14 -3.03 2.02
N PHE A 113 8.69 -4.24 1.99
CA PHE A 113 9.14 -4.97 0.81
C PHE A 113 8.76 -6.46 0.91
N PRO A 114 7.45 -6.76 0.91
CA PRO A 114 6.96 -8.12 1.03
C PRO A 114 7.29 -8.91 -0.24
N VAL A 115 8.04 -10.00 -0.10
CA VAL A 115 8.35 -10.91 -1.23
C VAL A 115 7.08 -11.49 -1.85
N THR A 116 6.05 -11.75 -1.02
CA THR A 116 4.74 -12.30 -1.43
C THR A 116 3.91 -11.35 -2.29
N PHE A 117 4.23 -10.05 -2.30
CA PHE A 117 3.48 -9.04 -3.05
C PHE A 117 4.39 -8.21 -3.99
N GLN A 118 5.38 -8.87 -4.61
CA GLN A 118 6.30 -8.26 -5.58
C GLN A 118 7.07 -7.05 -5.01
N PHE A 119 7.43 -7.11 -3.73
CA PHE A 119 8.12 -6.04 -2.98
C PHE A 119 7.36 -4.70 -2.91
N ARG A 120 6.06 -4.70 -3.25
CA ARG A 120 5.17 -3.53 -3.20
C ARG A 120 4.36 -3.52 -1.90
N GLY A 121 5.03 -3.11 -0.82
CA GLY A 121 4.48 -3.06 0.54
C GLY A 121 3.95 -1.70 1.01
N GLY A 122 3.70 -1.61 2.31
CA GLY A 122 3.27 -0.39 2.98
C GLY A 122 4.44 0.46 3.47
N LYS A 123 4.13 1.56 4.16
CA LYS A 123 5.14 2.46 4.74
C LYS A 123 5.59 2.08 6.15
N GLY A 124 4.94 1.10 6.76
CA GLY A 124 5.36 0.53 8.04
C GLY A 124 5.12 1.40 9.28
N ILE A 125 4.31 2.46 9.22
CA ILE A 125 4.11 3.33 10.39
C ILE A 125 3.36 2.65 11.52
N LEU A 126 2.28 1.92 11.21
CA LEU A 126 1.56 1.19 12.25
C LEU A 126 2.43 0.07 12.85
N SER A 127 2.99 -0.81 12.01
CA SER A 127 3.88 -1.88 12.48
C SER A 127 5.13 -1.34 13.20
N GLY A 128 5.74 -0.26 12.71
CA GLY A 128 6.87 0.42 13.34
C GLY A 128 6.50 1.07 14.68
N GLY A 129 5.32 1.69 14.78
CA GLY A 129 4.79 2.21 16.03
C GLY A 129 4.49 1.10 17.05
N THR A 130 3.99 -0.05 16.60
CA THR A 130 3.83 -1.24 17.45
C THR A 130 5.18 -1.79 17.91
N ILE A 131 6.18 -1.85 17.03
CA ILE A 131 7.55 -2.25 17.37
C ILE A 131 8.13 -1.31 18.44
N ALA A 132 7.96 0.01 18.28
CA ALA A 132 8.42 0.99 19.27
C ALA A 132 7.77 0.79 20.65
N LEU A 133 6.47 0.45 20.70
CA LEU A 133 5.77 0.08 21.94
C LEU A 133 6.34 -1.17 22.59
N MET A 134 6.73 -2.17 21.80
CA MET A 134 7.31 -3.41 22.30
C MET A 134 8.76 -3.27 22.81
N MET A 135 9.49 -2.27 22.31
CA MET A 135 10.87 -2.00 22.72
C MET A 135 10.96 -1.48 24.14
N ASP A 136 10.42 -0.28 24.35
CA ASP A 136 10.44 0.44 25.62
C ASP A 136 9.34 1.50 25.63
N TRP A 137 8.66 1.67 26.77
CA TRP A 137 7.60 2.66 26.92
C TRP A 137 8.12 4.10 26.76
N ARG A 138 9.38 4.40 27.10
CA ARG A 138 10.01 5.72 26.94
C ARG A 138 10.22 6.06 25.47
N VAL A 139 10.73 5.09 24.70
CA VAL A 139 10.90 5.21 23.25
C VAL A 139 9.53 5.43 22.60
N ALA A 140 8.56 4.59 22.97
CA ALA A 140 7.20 4.70 22.45
C ALA A 140 6.55 6.04 22.77
N LEU A 141 6.73 6.57 23.98
CA LEU A 141 6.17 7.85 24.40
C LEU A 141 6.66 9.00 23.52
N VAL A 142 7.96 9.06 23.20
CA VAL A 142 8.51 10.14 22.35
C VAL A 142 8.07 9.98 20.90
N VAL A 143 8.12 8.75 20.37
CA VAL A 143 7.77 8.44 18.98
C VAL A 143 6.28 8.68 18.74
N TRP A 144 5.41 8.05 19.53
CA TRP A 144 3.96 8.22 19.42
C TRP A 144 3.53 9.61 19.86
N GLY A 145 4.08 10.16 20.95
CA GLY A 145 3.73 11.48 21.44
C GLY A 145 3.91 12.54 20.35
N GLY A 146 5.10 12.64 19.76
CA GLY A 146 5.32 13.60 18.68
C GLY A 146 4.58 13.25 17.39
N PHE A 147 4.39 11.96 17.07
CA PHE A 147 3.55 11.54 15.94
C PHE A 147 2.11 12.06 16.10
N LEU A 148 1.47 11.83 17.26
CA LEU A 148 0.10 12.26 17.54
C LEU A 148 0.00 13.78 17.55
N ILE A 149 0.90 14.47 18.24
CA ILE A 149 0.91 15.93 18.32
C ILE A 149 0.98 16.53 16.91
N LEU A 150 1.94 16.10 16.08
CA LEU A 150 2.08 16.62 14.73
C LEU A 150 0.91 16.22 13.84
N ALA A 151 0.44 14.97 13.92
CA ALA A 151 -0.69 14.50 13.12
C ALA A 151 -1.98 15.26 13.45
N ILE A 152 -2.23 15.58 14.73
CA ILE A 152 -3.41 16.35 15.17
C ILE A 152 -3.26 17.82 14.80
N ALA A 153 -2.12 18.43 15.12
CA ALA A 153 -1.89 19.86 14.90
C ALA A 153 -1.88 20.24 13.41
N THR A 154 -1.28 19.40 12.57
CA THR A 154 -1.10 19.71 11.13
C THR A 154 -2.10 18.99 10.22
N ARG A 155 -2.79 17.97 10.74
CA ARG A 155 -3.59 17.01 9.96
C ARG A 155 -2.76 16.24 8.92
N TYR A 156 -1.43 16.24 9.02
CA TYR A 156 -0.53 15.45 8.18
C TYR A 156 0.01 14.24 8.92
N VAL A 157 -0.58 13.07 8.64
CA VAL A 157 -0.09 11.77 9.14
C VAL A 157 1.36 11.52 8.69
N SER A 158 1.71 11.96 7.49
CA SER A 158 3.07 11.83 6.94
C SER A 158 4.11 12.68 7.67
N LEU A 159 3.74 13.86 8.18
CA LEU A 159 4.66 14.68 8.96
C LEU A 159 4.96 14.02 10.32
N GLY A 160 3.92 13.53 11.01
CA GLY A 160 4.10 12.74 12.23
C GLY A 160 4.93 11.48 11.98
N SER A 161 4.76 10.85 10.82
CA SER A 161 5.55 9.67 10.40
C SER A 161 7.03 10.00 10.20
N CYS A 162 7.35 11.19 9.68
CA CYS A 162 8.73 11.65 9.54
C CYS A 162 9.35 11.94 10.92
N TRP A 163 8.58 12.53 11.85
CA TRP A 163 9.01 12.67 13.24
C TRP A 163 9.33 11.32 13.88
N ALA A 164 8.45 10.34 13.69
CA ALA A 164 8.66 8.99 14.22
C ALA A 164 9.99 8.40 13.72
N GLY A 165 10.28 8.49 12.42
CA GLY A 165 11.55 8.02 11.86
C GLY A 165 12.76 8.81 12.34
N LEU A 166 12.66 10.14 12.45
CA LEU A 166 13.77 11.01 12.84
C LEU A 166 14.10 10.89 14.33
N SER A 167 13.09 10.91 15.21
CA SER A 167 13.26 10.90 16.66
C SER A 167 13.75 9.56 17.20
N PHE A 168 13.44 8.46 16.51
CA PHE A 168 13.72 7.08 16.93
C PHE A 168 15.18 6.84 17.36
N PRO A 169 16.22 7.08 16.53
CA PRO A 169 17.60 6.88 16.95
C PRO A 169 18.03 7.75 18.14
N PHE A 170 17.54 8.99 18.24
CA PHE A 170 17.90 9.89 19.35
C PHE A 170 17.33 9.42 20.68
N VAL A 171 16.06 9.02 20.71
CA VAL A 171 15.45 8.50 21.94
C VAL A 171 16.03 7.13 22.31
N THR A 172 16.35 6.29 21.31
CA THR A 172 17.03 5.00 21.56
C THR A 172 18.39 5.21 22.21
N TRP A 173 19.22 6.12 21.68
CA TRP A 173 20.51 6.45 22.27
C TRP A 173 20.36 6.97 23.70
N PHE A 174 19.40 7.88 23.94
CA PHE A 174 19.13 8.43 25.26
C PHE A 174 18.74 7.36 26.29
N VAL A 175 18.00 6.33 25.87
CA VAL A 175 17.50 5.28 26.77
C VAL A 175 18.53 4.20 27.05
N TYR A 176 19.28 3.75 26.03
CA TYR A 176 20.14 2.57 26.12
C TYR A 176 21.63 2.87 26.13
N GLN A 177 22.07 3.97 25.50
CA GLN A 177 23.48 4.35 25.36
C GLN A 177 24.37 3.22 24.78
N ASP A 178 23.78 2.34 23.98
CA ASP A 178 24.43 1.20 23.34
C ASP A 178 24.60 1.47 21.84
N GLU A 179 25.82 1.31 21.35
CA GLU A 179 26.19 1.63 19.97
C GLU A 179 25.45 0.73 18.96
N LEU A 180 25.38 -0.58 19.21
CA LEU A 180 24.78 -1.55 18.30
C LEU A 180 23.26 -1.35 18.18
N ILE A 181 22.58 -1.16 19.32
CA ILE A 181 21.15 -0.88 19.36
C ILE A 181 20.85 0.44 18.64
N THR A 182 21.71 1.45 18.82
CA THR A 182 21.55 2.76 18.17
C THR A 182 21.77 2.69 16.66
N VAL A 183 22.75 1.92 16.19
CA VAL A 183 22.93 1.67 14.75
C VAL A 183 21.69 1.02 14.15
N LEU A 184 21.09 0.02 14.81
CA LEU A 184 19.83 -0.58 14.35
C LEU A 184 18.70 0.44 14.33
N ALA A 185 18.61 1.31 15.32
CA ALA A 185 17.61 2.37 15.36
C ALA A 185 17.80 3.39 14.23
N VAL A 186 19.04 3.77 13.90
CA VAL A 186 19.35 4.62 12.75
C VAL A 186 18.90 3.96 11.44
N ILE A 187 19.14 2.66 11.28
CA ILE A 187 18.68 1.92 10.08
C ILE A 187 17.15 1.90 10.01
N ILE A 188 16.46 1.57 11.11
CA ILE A 188 14.99 1.54 11.16
C ILE A 188 14.40 2.93 10.87
N GLY A 189 14.88 3.97 11.54
CA GLY A 189 14.44 5.35 11.36
C GLY A 189 14.70 5.84 9.94
N GLY A 190 15.90 5.55 9.40
CA GLY A 190 16.29 5.84 8.03
C GLY A 190 15.40 5.15 6.99
N LEU A 191 15.04 3.89 7.19
CA LEU A 191 14.10 3.16 6.32
C LEU A 191 12.71 3.80 6.31
N ILE A 192 12.22 4.22 7.48
CA ILE A 192 10.93 4.93 7.59
C ILE A 192 10.99 6.25 6.82
N LEU A 193 12.02 7.06 7.03
CA LEU A 193 12.20 8.34 6.33
C LEU A 193 12.31 8.14 4.83
N TRP A 194 13.09 7.14 4.39
CA TRP A 194 13.23 6.81 2.98
C TRP A 194 11.89 6.40 2.35
N LYS A 195 11.05 5.61 3.02
CA LYS A 195 9.69 5.30 2.53
C LYS A 195 8.78 6.54 2.48
N HIS A 196 9.06 7.57 3.26
CA HIS A 196 8.29 8.83 3.29
C HIS A 196 8.86 9.94 2.40
N ARG A 197 9.95 9.70 1.65
CA ARG A 197 10.55 10.70 0.74
C ARG A 197 9.55 11.37 -0.20
N GLY A 198 8.65 10.59 -0.79
CA GLY A 198 7.60 11.14 -1.67
C GLY A 198 6.58 12.00 -0.92
N ASN A 199 6.30 11.69 0.35
CA ASN A 199 5.45 12.53 1.19
C ASN A 199 6.15 13.83 1.56
N MET A 200 7.44 13.78 1.90
CA MET A 200 8.22 14.99 2.21
C MET A 200 8.21 15.97 1.04
N VAL A 201 8.39 15.47 -0.19
CA VAL A 201 8.29 16.30 -1.40
C VAL A 201 6.90 16.92 -1.56
N ARG A 202 5.81 16.16 -1.32
CA ARG A 202 4.44 16.71 -1.40
C ARG A 202 4.13 17.71 -0.28
N ILE A 203 4.69 17.53 0.91
CA ILE A 203 4.58 18.50 2.01
C ILE A 203 5.27 19.80 1.60
N ALA A 204 6.49 19.73 1.09
CA ALA A 204 7.24 20.90 0.62
C ALA A 204 6.53 21.64 -0.52
N LYS A 205 5.83 20.91 -1.40
CA LYS A 205 5.01 21.48 -2.48
C LYS A 205 3.59 21.89 -2.06
N GLY A 206 3.18 21.65 -0.82
CA GLY A 206 1.82 21.93 -0.34
C GLY A 206 0.72 21.02 -0.91
N THR A 207 1.08 19.93 -1.60
CA THR A 207 0.12 19.02 -2.27
C THR A 207 -0.18 17.76 -1.46
N GLU A 208 0.26 17.68 -0.20
CA GLU A 208 0.03 16.51 0.65
C GLU A 208 -1.42 16.47 1.16
N SER A 209 -2.05 15.30 1.06
CA SER A 209 -3.43 15.08 1.53
C SER A 209 -3.53 15.21 3.05
N LYS A 210 -4.41 16.10 3.53
CA LYS A 210 -4.77 16.16 4.95
C LYS A 210 -5.61 14.94 5.35
N PHE A 211 -5.46 14.47 6.58
CA PHE A 211 -6.29 13.43 7.16
C PHE A 211 -7.57 14.07 7.70
N ALA A 212 -8.73 13.55 7.28
CA ALA A 212 -10.05 13.98 7.76
C ALA A 212 -10.76 12.79 8.38
N LEU A 213 -11.21 12.93 9.63
CA LEU A 213 -11.91 11.89 10.39
C LEU A 213 -13.42 11.83 10.10
N HIS A 214 -13.98 12.83 9.39
CA HIS A 214 -15.40 12.87 9.05
C HIS A 214 -15.58 12.99 7.55
N LYS A 215 -16.20 11.96 6.94
CA LYS A 215 -16.91 12.11 5.67
C LYS A 215 -18.19 12.88 6.03
N LYS A 216 -18.34 14.11 5.53
CA LYS A 216 -19.65 14.77 5.52
C LYS A 216 -20.55 13.80 4.75
N LYS A 217 -21.61 13.30 5.39
CA LYS A 217 -22.67 12.57 4.70
C LYS A 217 -23.17 13.56 3.64
N GLU A 218 -22.77 13.38 2.38
CA GLU A 218 -23.49 14.02 1.29
C GLU A 218 -24.92 13.51 1.46
N ALA A 219 -25.83 14.44 1.72
CA ALA A 219 -27.24 14.17 1.77
C ALA A 219 -27.56 13.39 0.49
N GLU A 220 -28.24 12.25 0.65
CA GLU A 220 -28.93 11.59 -0.45
C GLU A 220 -29.61 12.69 -1.26
N ALA A 221 -29.19 12.85 -2.51
CA ALA A 221 -30.02 13.57 -3.47
C ALA A 221 -31.37 12.84 -3.44
N GLU A 222 -32.39 13.55 -2.94
CA GLU A 222 -33.77 13.10 -3.06
C GLU A 222 -34.01 12.69 -4.51
N PRO A 223 -34.70 11.57 -4.78
CA PRO A 223 -35.06 11.24 -6.14
C PRO A 223 -35.97 12.35 -6.65
N GLU A 224 -35.52 13.08 -7.68
CA GLU A 224 -36.36 14.01 -8.42
C GLU A 224 -37.63 13.26 -8.86
N ALA A 225 -38.79 13.78 -8.44
CA ALA A 225 -40.08 13.27 -8.85
C ALA A 225 -40.20 13.28 -10.38
N PRO A 226 -40.85 12.28 -11.00
CA PRO A 226 -40.99 12.27 -12.45
C PRO A 226 -41.86 13.46 -12.89
N VAL A 227 -41.31 14.23 -13.82
CA VAL A 227 -42.00 15.32 -14.54
C VAL A 227 -43.20 14.71 -15.29
N PRO A 228 -44.40 15.31 -15.26
CA PRO A 228 -45.54 14.82 -16.05
C PRO A 228 -45.21 14.92 -17.55
N SER A 229 -45.39 13.81 -18.27
CA SER A 229 -45.26 13.74 -19.73
C SER A 229 -46.28 14.67 -20.40
N GLU A 230 -45.80 15.60 -21.21
CA GLU A 230 -46.62 16.37 -22.15
C GLU A 230 -47.31 15.40 -23.13
N GLU A 231 -48.64 15.52 -23.24
CA GLU A 231 -49.42 14.95 -24.34
C GLU A 231 -48.94 15.57 -25.65
N ILE A 232 -48.36 14.75 -26.52
CA ILE A 232 -48.13 15.09 -27.92
C ILE A 232 -49.43 14.71 -28.65
N GLU A 233 -50.26 15.70 -28.97
CA GLU A 233 -51.32 15.54 -29.97
C GLU A 233 -50.67 15.31 -31.33
N GLU A 234 -50.85 14.11 -31.90
CA GLU A 234 -50.48 13.83 -33.29
C GLU A 234 -51.47 14.50 -34.26
N PRO A 235 -51.01 15.09 -35.38
CA PRO A 235 -51.89 15.69 -36.37
C PRO A 235 -52.54 14.61 -37.25
N VAL A 236 -53.84 14.81 -37.49
CA VAL A 236 -54.69 14.06 -38.42
C VAL A 236 -54.11 14.11 -39.83
N GLU A 237 -53.78 12.95 -40.41
CA GLU A 237 -53.51 12.82 -41.84
C GLU A 237 -54.60 11.99 -42.52
N GLU A 238 -55.03 12.52 -43.66
CA GLU A 238 -56.26 12.23 -44.37
C GLU A 238 -56.02 11.28 -45.55
N GLN A 239 -56.84 10.22 -45.63
CA GLN A 239 -57.26 9.45 -46.82
C GLN A 239 -56.20 8.74 -47.69
N ALA A 240 -56.29 7.40 -47.77
CA ALA A 240 -56.92 6.68 -48.89
C ALA A 240 -56.46 5.19 -48.94
N GLU A 241 -57.40 4.25 -48.87
CA GLU A 241 -57.23 2.88 -49.41
C GLU A 241 -57.52 2.89 -50.93
N PRO A 242 -57.06 1.90 -51.72
CA PRO A 242 -57.80 0.63 -51.79
C PRO A 242 -56.96 -0.65 -51.99
N GLU A 243 -57.49 -1.73 -51.39
CA GLU A 243 -57.71 -3.07 -51.97
C GLU A 243 -56.58 -3.95 -52.55
N THR A 244 -56.43 -5.12 -51.88
CA THR A 244 -56.49 -6.50 -52.41
C THR A 244 -55.23 -7.29 -52.83
N SER A 245 -55.17 -8.48 -52.21
CA SER A 245 -54.85 -9.81 -52.76
C SER A 245 -53.40 -10.32 -52.76
N GLY A 246 -53.25 -11.58 -52.33
CA GLY A 246 -52.35 -12.54 -52.99
C GLY A 246 -51.17 -13.11 -52.19
N GLU A 247 -51.44 -14.22 -51.48
CA GLU A 247 -50.64 -15.46 -51.35
C GLU A 247 -49.09 -15.52 -51.47
N LYS A 248 -48.54 -16.33 -50.53
CA LYS A 248 -47.46 -17.36 -50.63
C LYS A 248 -46.02 -17.05 -50.17
N GLU A 249 -45.62 -17.81 -49.14
CA GLU A 249 -44.27 -18.26 -48.72
C GLU A 249 -43.48 -19.01 -49.84
N PRO A 250 -42.22 -19.47 -49.61
CA PRO A 250 -41.02 -18.82 -49.06
C PRO A 250 -39.75 -19.16 -49.90
N ALA A 251 -38.56 -18.86 -49.36
CA ALA A 251 -37.19 -19.27 -49.78
C ALA A 251 -36.44 -18.27 -50.68
N GLU A 252 -35.28 -17.79 -50.24
CA GLU A 252 -33.98 -18.43 -50.47
C GLU A 252 -32.88 -17.72 -49.67
N GLU A 253 -31.86 -18.53 -49.39
CA GLU A 253 -30.69 -18.33 -48.55
C GLU A 253 -29.54 -17.86 -49.45
N GLU A 254 -28.90 -16.73 -49.18
CA GLU A 254 -27.62 -16.41 -49.82
C GLU A 254 -26.67 -15.70 -48.84
N ASN A 255 -25.52 -16.35 -48.65
CA ASN A 255 -24.38 -15.95 -47.83
C ASN A 255 -23.70 -14.69 -48.40
N ALA A 256 -23.25 -13.81 -47.51
CA ALA A 256 -22.24 -12.80 -47.81
C ALA A 256 -21.10 -12.93 -46.80
N ASP A 257 -20.00 -13.56 -47.24
CA ASP A 257 -18.70 -13.51 -46.58
C ASP A 257 -18.20 -12.06 -46.59
N GLN A 258 -17.89 -11.53 -45.40
CA GLN A 258 -17.28 -10.22 -45.22
C GLN A 258 -15.75 -10.34 -45.31
N GLU A 259 -15.17 -9.57 -46.23
CA GLU A 259 -13.74 -9.28 -46.34
C GLU A 259 -13.25 -8.61 -45.04
N GLU A 260 -12.29 -9.25 -44.35
CA GLU A 260 -11.59 -8.70 -43.18
C GLU A 260 -10.67 -7.54 -43.60
N THR A 261 -10.79 -6.41 -42.89
CA THR A 261 -9.86 -5.27 -42.96
C THR A 261 -8.72 -5.51 -41.96
N PRO A 262 -7.43 -5.29 -42.32
CA PRO A 262 -6.33 -5.52 -41.38
C PRO A 262 -6.34 -4.52 -40.21
N THR A 263 -5.97 -5.02 -39.05
CA THR A 263 -5.96 -4.32 -37.76
C THR A 263 -4.77 -3.37 -37.64
N GLN A 264 -4.89 -2.36 -36.76
CA GLN A 264 -3.97 -1.24 -36.52
C GLN A 264 -2.55 -1.60 -36.05
N GLU A 265 -2.18 -2.89 -36.04
CA GLU A 265 -0.88 -3.39 -35.59
C GLU A 265 0.15 -3.39 -36.75
N GLU A 266 -0.27 -3.71 -37.98
CA GLU A 266 0.60 -3.75 -39.18
C GLU A 266 1.05 -2.36 -39.66
N ALA A 267 0.28 -1.30 -39.39
CA ALA A 267 0.66 0.07 -39.74
C ALA A 267 1.75 0.67 -38.83
N SER A 268 2.09 -0.01 -37.73
CA SER A 268 3.09 0.47 -36.77
C SER A 268 4.50 -0.07 -37.01
N GLU A 269 4.62 -1.21 -37.70
CA GLU A 269 5.92 -1.81 -38.04
C GLU A 269 6.56 -1.12 -39.25
N GLU A 270 5.80 -0.78 -40.31
CA GLU A 270 6.33 -0.05 -41.49
C GLU A 270 6.90 1.34 -41.14
N VAL A 271 6.35 2.02 -40.12
CA VAL A 271 6.83 3.36 -39.71
C VAL A 271 8.15 3.28 -38.92
N SER A 272 8.49 2.10 -38.38
CA SER A 272 9.69 1.91 -37.56
C SER A 272 10.95 1.64 -38.40
N GLU A 273 10.84 0.90 -39.49
CA GLU A 273 11.98 0.59 -40.38
C GLU A 273 12.46 1.84 -41.15
N ASP A 274 11.53 2.69 -41.60
CA ASP A 274 11.84 3.92 -42.33
C ASP A 274 12.57 4.99 -41.48
N GLN A 275 12.43 4.95 -40.14
CA GLN A 275 13.15 5.87 -39.25
C GLN A 275 14.55 5.37 -38.87
N GLU A 276 14.81 4.07 -38.97
CA GLU A 276 16.11 3.49 -38.66
C GLU A 276 17.09 3.67 -39.83
N GLU A 277 16.63 3.56 -41.08
CA GLU A 277 17.46 3.84 -42.26
C GLU A 277 17.89 5.31 -42.37
N LYS A 278 17.02 6.25 -41.99
CA LYS A 278 17.37 7.69 -42.01
C LYS A 278 18.43 8.09 -40.99
N LYS A 279 18.55 7.40 -39.86
CA LYS A 279 19.57 7.69 -38.84
C LYS A 279 20.95 7.13 -39.18
N LEU A 280 21.03 6.11 -40.02
CA LEU A 280 22.30 5.53 -40.47
C LEU A 280 22.99 6.40 -41.54
N GLN A 281 22.25 7.18 -42.32
CA GLN A 281 22.83 8.05 -43.35
C GLN A 281 23.32 9.42 -42.84
N GLU A 282 22.87 9.89 -41.68
CA GLU A 282 23.29 11.20 -41.12
C GLU A 282 24.49 11.09 -40.15
N GLY A 283 25.04 9.90 -39.94
CA GLY A 283 26.15 9.64 -38.99
C GLY A 283 27.57 9.59 -39.59
N GLU A 284 27.72 9.73 -40.92
CA GLU A 284 29.02 9.58 -41.60
C GLU A 284 29.48 10.84 -42.40
N ALA A 285 29.07 12.05 -41.99
CA ALA A 285 29.54 13.31 -42.59
C ALA A 285 30.31 14.20 -41.61
#